data_AF-A0A7S0MHC9-F1
#
_entry.id   AF-A0A7S0MHC9-F1
#
_cell.length_a   1.000
_cell.length_b   1.000
_cell.length_c   1.000
_cell.angle_alpha   90.00
_cell.angle_beta   90.00
_cell.angle_gamma   90.00
#
_symmetry.space_group_name_H-M   'P 1'
#
loop_
_entity.id
_entity.type
_entity.pdbx_description
1 polymer ?
#
loop_
_entity_poly.entity_id
_entity_poly.type
_entity_poly.pdbx_seq_one_letter_code
_entity_poly.pdbx_strand_id
1 'polypeptide(L)'
;GLSPDLRLYLEVFLECVYSLPVQRGADLVPYEAVVQELQDHTITYSNSLGIGGGNFTCGAFSQAAFFTVKAEPDGGRYPRAAGLLADVLFRSRFTADRVRVA
;
A
#
# COMPACT_ATOMS: atom_id res chain seq x y z
N GLY A 1 -10.79 -15.71 -9.06
CA GLY A 1 -10.95 -15.32 -7.64
C GLY A 1 -9.70 -15.70 -6.87
N LEU A 2 -9.43 -15.06 -5.74
CA LEU A 2 -8.26 -15.35 -4.90
C LEU A 2 -8.37 -16.78 -4.31
N SER A 3 -7.28 -17.56 -4.39
CA SER A 3 -7.21 -18.90 -3.79
C SER A 3 -7.47 -18.84 -2.27
N PRO A 4 -8.18 -19.82 -1.66
CA PRO A 4 -8.43 -19.85 -0.22
C PRO A 4 -7.17 -19.69 0.63
N ASP A 5 -6.07 -20.33 0.24
CA ASP A 5 -4.80 -20.29 0.99
C ASP A 5 -4.19 -18.89 1.04
N LEU A 6 -4.47 -18.06 0.02
CA LEU A 6 -3.97 -16.69 -0.05
C LEU A 6 -4.79 -15.70 0.80
N ARG A 7 -5.99 -16.07 1.23
CA ARG A 7 -6.87 -15.19 2.03
C ARG A 7 -6.28 -14.88 3.40
N LEU A 8 -5.58 -15.84 4.00
CA LEU A 8 -4.93 -15.68 5.29
C LEU A 8 -3.78 -14.66 5.25
N TYR A 9 -3.25 -14.36 4.06
CA TYR A 9 -2.17 -13.41 3.86
C TYR A 9 -2.66 -12.01 3.50
N LEU A 10 -3.96 -11.77 3.38
CA LEU A 10 -4.50 -10.45 2.98
C LEU A 10 -4.14 -9.36 4.00
N GLU A 11 -4.32 -9.63 5.29
CA GLU A 11 -3.97 -8.66 6.34
C GLU A 11 -2.47 -8.39 6.35
N VAL A 12 -1.63 -9.44 6.28
CA VAL A 12 -0.16 -9.29 6.19
C VAL A 12 0.25 -8.48 4.96
N PHE A 13 -0.41 -8.71 3.83
CA PHE A 13 -0.20 -7.92 2.62
C PHE A 13 -0.54 -6.45 2.87
N LEU A 14 -1.72 -6.15 3.44
CA LEU A 14 -2.15 -4.79 3.73
C LEU A 14 -1.23 -4.07 4.71
N GLU A 15 -0.72 -4.74 5.74
CA GLU A 15 0.23 -4.17 6.70
C GLU A 15 1.56 -3.79 6.03
N CYS A 16 2.06 -4.65 5.13
CA CYS A 16 3.37 -4.40 4.54
C CYS A 16 3.35 -3.50 3.30
N VAL A 17 2.22 -3.40 2.56
CA VAL A 17 2.16 -2.87 1.18
C VAL A 17 2.78 -1.47 1.01
N TYR A 18 2.60 -0.56 1.97
CA TYR A 18 3.15 0.81 1.91
C TYR A 18 4.63 0.89 2.32
N SER A 19 5.21 -0.22 2.77
CA SER A 19 6.60 -0.33 3.20
C SER A 19 7.39 -1.36 2.39
N LEU A 20 6.92 -1.66 1.18
CA LEU A 20 7.65 -2.48 0.21
C LEU A 20 8.50 -1.61 -0.71
N PRO A 21 9.67 -2.09 -1.16
CA PRO A 21 10.37 -1.46 -2.28
C PRO A 21 9.55 -1.55 -3.57
N VAL A 22 9.75 -0.61 -4.47
CA VAL A 22 8.99 -0.46 -5.72
C VAL A 22 9.92 -0.52 -6.93
N GLN A 23 9.57 -1.32 -7.93
CA GLN A 23 10.31 -1.39 -9.19
C GLN A 23 9.86 -0.29 -10.16
N ARG A 24 10.73 0.69 -10.44
CA ARG A 24 10.49 1.76 -11.43
C ARG A 24 11.46 1.62 -12.60
N GLY A 25 11.00 1.03 -13.70
CA GLY A 25 11.89 0.70 -14.82
C GLY A 25 12.95 -0.32 -14.39
N ALA A 26 14.23 0.02 -14.57
CA ALA A 26 15.35 -0.82 -14.14
C ALA A 26 15.66 -0.70 -12.63
N ASP A 27 15.22 0.37 -11.99
CA ASP A 27 15.62 0.69 -10.62
C ASP A 27 14.66 0.10 -9.59
N LEU A 28 15.24 -0.51 -8.56
CA LEU A 28 14.51 -0.92 -7.36
C LEU A 28 14.59 0.20 -6.33
N VAL A 29 13.50 0.97 -6.21
CA VAL A 29 13.39 2.05 -5.22
C VAL A 29 13.27 1.43 -3.83
N PRO A 30 14.16 1.77 -2.88
CA PRO A 30 14.13 1.20 -1.54
C PRO A 30 12.90 1.67 -0.76
N TYR A 31 12.47 0.89 0.22
CA TYR A 31 11.20 1.16 0.91
C TYR A 31 11.23 2.49 1.67
N GLU A 32 12.39 2.89 2.20
CA GLU A 32 12.57 4.16 2.92
C GLU A 32 12.25 5.35 2.01
N ALA A 33 12.69 5.29 0.75
CA ALA A 33 12.37 6.30 -0.24
C ALA A 33 10.89 6.27 -0.63
N VAL A 34 10.29 5.09 -0.75
CA VAL A 34 8.83 4.96 -1.01
C VAL A 34 8.02 5.58 0.12
N VAL A 35 8.37 5.29 1.38
CA VAL A 35 7.70 5.84 2.56
C VAL A 35 7.89 7.36 2.61
N GLN A 36 9.10 7.85 2.35
CA GLN A 36 9.39 9.28 2.33
C GLN A 36 8.55 10.00 1.26
N GLU A 37 8.48 9.46 0.04
CA GLU A 37 7.66 10.04 -1.02
C GLU A 37 6.15 10.03 -0.68
N LEU A 38 5.65 8.98 -0.04
CA LEU A 38 4.27 8.95 0.47
C LEU A 38 4.05 10.06 1.51
N GLN A 39 4.97 10.25 2.45
CA GLN A 39 4.88 11.31 3.46
C GLN A 39 4.95 12.72 2.85
N ASP A 40 5.79 12.92 1.84
CA ASP A 40 6.00 14.24 1.22
C ASP A 40 4.84 14.69 0.31
N HIS A 41 4.10 13.71 -0.25
CA HIS A 41 3.08 13.98 -1.28
C HIS A 41 1.64 13.66 -0.85
N THR A 42 1.42 13.12 0.34
CA THR A 42 0.08 12.81 0.83
C THR A 42 -0.19 13.46 2.19
N ILE A 43 -1.46 13.80 2.43
CA ILE A 43 -1.95 14.21 3.76
C ILE A 43 -2.13 12.95 4.62
N THR A 44 -2.74 11.91 4.05
CA THR A 44 -2.93 10.61 4.69
C THR A 44 -3.00 9.52 3.63
N TYR A 45 -2.50 8.34 3.95
CA TYR A 45 -2.75 7.12 3.21
C TYR A 45 -3.13 6.00 4.19
N SER A 46 -4.04 5.15 3.77
CA SER A 46 -4.51 4.04 4.60
C SER A 46 -5.08 2.93 3.73
N ASN A 47 -5.11 1.72 4.28
CA ASN A 47 -5.80 0.61 3.67
C ASN A 47 -6.64 -0.13 4.72
N SER A 48 -7.59 -0.95 4.26
CA SER A 48 -8.36 -1.84 5.12
C SER A 48 -8.94 -2.99 4.33
N LEU A 49 -9.12 -4.14 4.98
CA LEU A 49 -9.95 -5.21 4.45
C LEU A 49 -11.40 -4.95 4.90
N GLY A 50 -12.28 -4.68 3.94
CA GLY A 50 -13.63 -4.22 4.22
C GLY A 50 -13.70 -2.79 4.77
N ILE A 51 -14.94 -2.31 4.98
CA ILE A 51 -15.25 -1.00 5.53
C ILE A 51 -15.18 -1.07 7.05
N GLY A 52 -14.35 -0.21 7.66
CA GLY A 52 -14.15 -0.16 9.11
C GLY A 52 -13.28 -1.29 9.66
N GLY A 53 -12.56 -2.01 8.79
CA GLY A 53 -11.48 -2.90 9.21
C GLY A 53 -10.26 -2.12 9.73
N GLY A 54 -9.37 -2.83 10.40
CA GLY A 54 -8.11 -2.29 10.92
C GLY A 54 -7.04 -3.37 10.97
N ASN A 55 -5.98 -3.14 11.74
CA ASN A 55 -4.84 -4.04 11.77
C ASN A 55 -5.25 -5.47 12.16
N PHE A 56 -5.01 -6.42 11.27
CA PHE A 56 -5.37 -7.83 11.42
C PHE A 56 -6.85 -8.09 11.72
N THR A 57 -7.74 -7.18 11.31
CA THR A 57 -9.19 -7.31 11.51
C THR A 57 -9.97 -6.79 10.29
N CYS A 58 -10.87 -7.63 9.77
CA CYS A 58 -11.68 -7.24 8.62
C CYS A 58 -12.98 -6.52 9.05
N GLY A 59 -13.40 -5.55 8.26
CA GLY A 59 -14.68 -4.86 8.40
C GLY A 59 -15.81 -5.47 7.59
N ALA A 60 -16.88 -4.70 7.41
CA ALA A 60 -18.00 -5.09 6.55
C ALA A 60 -17.53 -5.21 5.09
N PHE A 61 -18.07 -6.17 4.34
CA PHE A 61 -17.62 -6.48 2.97
C PHE A 61 -16.13 -6.87 2.90
N SER A 62 -15.71 -7.80 3.77
CA SER A 62 -14.32 -8.29 3.89
C SER A 62 -13.75 -8.95 2.64
N GLN A 63 -14.57 -9.17 1.60
CA GLN A 63 -14.10 -9.59 0.28
C GLN A 63 -13.47 -8.45 -0.56
N ALA A 64 -13.53 -7.20 -0.09
CA ALA A 64 -13.00 -6.03 -0.78
C ALA A 64 -11.85 -5.39 0.01
N ALA A 65 -10.73 -5.10 -0.65
CA ALA A 65 -9.65 -4.30 -0.09
C ALA A 65 -9.84 -2.84 -0.49
N PHE A 66 -9.75 -1.94 0.49
CA PHE A 66 -9.86 -0.51 0.29
C PHE A 66 -8.49 0.13 0.42
N PHE A 67 -8.16 1.02 -0.51
CA PHE A 67 -6.96 1.85 -0.46
C PHE A 67 -7.40 3.30 -0.57
N THR A 68 -6.99 4.12 0.37
CA THR A 68 -7.34 5.53 0.43
C THR A 68 -6.08 6.36 0.46
N VAL A 69 -5.99 7.35 -0.42
CA VAL A 69 -4.93 8.36 -0.40
C VAL A 69 -5.59 9.73 -0.49
N LYS A 70 -5.20 10.62 0.43
CA LYS A 70 -5.60 12.03 0.43
C LYS A 70 -4.36 12.86 0.16
N ALA A 71 -4.47 13.82 -0.74
CA ALA A 71 -3.39 14.74 -1.08
C ALA A 71 -3.96 16.13 -1.35
N GLU A 72 -3.11 17.15 -1.23
CA GLU A 72 -3.49 18.50 -1.63
C GLU A 72 -3.66 18.58 -3.16
N PRO A 73 -4.66 19.33 -3.65
CA PRO A 73 -4.90 19.47 -5.09
C PRO A 73 -3.80 20.26 -5.80
N ASP A 74 -3.16 21.18 -5.09
CA ASP A 74 -2.21 22.14 -5.66
C ASP A 74 -0.76 21.60 -5.66
N GLY A 75 0.13 22.30 -6.36
CA GLY A 75 1.58 22.00 -6.33
C GLY A 75 1.97 20.65 -6.92
N GLY A 76 1.09 19.99 -7.68
CA GLY A 76 1.36 18.68 -8.29
C GLY A 76 1.32 17.49 -7.32
N ARG A 77 0.90 17.71 -6.05
CA ARG A 77 0.83 16.64 -5.04
C ARG A 77 -0.22 15.59 -5.39
N TYR A 78 -1.40 16.00 -5.82
CA TYR A 78 -2.46 15.07 -6.21
C TYR A 78 -2.06 14.06 -7.32
N PRO A 79 -1.59 14.48 -8.51
CA PRO A 79 -1.17 13.52 -9.53
C PRO A 79 0.01 12.67 -9.07
N ARG A 80 0.91 13.21 -8.24
CA ARG A 80 2.01 12.43 -7.66
C ARG A 80 1.50 11.35 -6.71
N ALA A 81 0.60 11.68 -5.79
CA ALA A 81 -0.02 10.75 -4.85
C ALA A 81 -0.77 9.61 -5.56
N ALA A 82 -1.52 9.93 -6.63
CA ALA A 82 -2.15 8.92 -7.47
C ALA A 82 -1.14 8.00 -8.15
N GLY A 83 -0.02 8.55 -8.65
CA GLY A 83 1.10 7.78 -9.20
C GLY A 83 1.76 6.87 -8.16
N LEU A 84 1.96 7.35 -6.94
CA LEU A 84 2.50 6.57 -5.82
C LEU A 84 1.60 5.40 -5.45
N LEU A 85 0.27 5.61 -5.43
CA LEU A 85 -0.67 4.53 -5.18
C LEU A 85 -0.58 3.46 -6.29
N ALA A 86 -0.48 3.87 -7.56
CA ALA A 86 -0.31 2.94 -8.66
C ALA A 86 1.02 2.16 -8.56
N ASP A 87 2.10 2.84 -8.19
CA ASP A 87 3.41 2.21 -7.93
C ASP A 87 3.31 1.15 -6.83
N VAL A 88 2.74 1.50 -5.68
CA VAL A 88 2.59 0.59 -4.54
C VAL A 88 1.73 -0.63 -4.89
N LEU A 89 0.63 -0.44 -5.62
CA LEU A 89 -0.28 -1.54 -5.95
C LEU A 89 0.27 -2.50 -7.01
N PHE A 90 1.01 -1.98 -8.00
CA PHE A 90 1.36 -2.77 -9.19
C PHE A 90 2.85 -3.06 -9.35
N ARG A 91 3.72 -2.35 -8.62
CA ARG A 91 5.17 -2.41 -8.80
C ARG A 91 5.94 -2.74 -7.53
N SER A 92 5.24 -3.00 -6.43
CA SER A 92 5.87 -3.48 -5.19
C SER A 92 6.60 -4.81 -5.39
N ARG A 93 7.68 -4.98 -4.64
CA ARG A 93 8.47 -6.21 -4.56
C ARG A 93 8.52 -6.68 -3.12
N PHE A 94 8.00 -7.88 -2.87
CA PHE A 94 8.13 -8.51 -1.57
C PHE A 94 9.60 -8.79 -1.28
N THR A 95 10.03 -8.43 -0.09
CA THR A 95 11.35 -8.77 0.46
C THR A 95 11.15 -9.41 1.82
N ALA A 96 12.01 -10.38 2.17
CA ALA A 96 11.88 -11.11 3.42
C ALA A 96 11.91 -10.17 4.63
N ASP A 97 12.75 -9.14 4.59
CA ASP A 97 12.92 -8.21 5.71
C ASP A 97 11.68 -7.35 5.94
N ARG A 98 10.96 -6.94 4.89
CA ARG A 98 9.73 -6.15 5.03
C ARG A 98 8.53 -6.99 5.44
N VAL A 99 8.44 -8.24 4.97
CA VAL A 99 7.35 -9.14 5.35
C VAL A 99 7.48 -9.61 6.81
N ARG A 100 8.71 -9.75 7.33
CA ARG A 100 8.96 -10.19 8.72
C ARG A 100 8.59 -9.18 9.81
N VAL A 101 8.50 -7.90 9.47
CA VAL A 101 8.21 -6.80 10.40
C VAL A 101 6.82 -6.20 10.17
N ALA A 102 6.03 -6.84 9.30
CA ALA A 102 4.64 -6.51 9.04
C ALA A 102 3.74 -6.95 10.21
#